data_AF-A0A0F9ENX1-F1
#
_entry.id   AF-A0A0F9ENX1-F1
#
_cell.length_a   1.000
_cell.length_b   1.000
_cell.length_c   1.000
_cell.angle_alpha   90.00
_cell.angle_beta   90.00
_cell.angle_gamma   90.00
#
_symmetry.space_group_name_H-M   'P 1'
#
loop_
_entity.id
_entity.type
_entity.pdbx_description
1 polymer ?
#
loop_
_entity_poly.entity_id
_entity_poly.type
_entity_poly.pdbx_seq_one_letter_code
_entity_poly.pdbx_strand_id
1 'polypeptide(L)'
;SLPPAGWLALLAGAMALGGWVQSRKVAETMSRKITALNPGQGLTANLVTSGLVLVASHLGMPVSTTHVSCGSIFGIGLVSRQTRWKTVSQIAVTWLTTLPLGAVLGAGLYWAIRTAAN
;
A
#
# COMPACT_ATOMS: atom_id res chain seq x y z
N SER A 1 -12.80 21.74 -20.12
CA SER A 1 -12.29 20.43 -19.69
C SER A 1 -10.77 20.47 -19.77
N LEU A 2 -10.04 20.18 -18.68
CA LEU A 2 -8.58 20.12 -18.76
C LEU A 2 -8.14 19.06 -19.80
N PRO A 3 -7.05 19.30 -20.55
CA PRO A 3 -6.47 18.27 -21.41
C PRO A 3 -6.08 17.04 -20.57
N PRO A 4 -6.00 15.83 -21.16
CA PRO A 4 -5.65 14.60 -20.43
C PRO A 4 -4.38 14.73 -19.58
N ALA A 5 -3.38 15.48 -20.07
CA ALA A 5 -2.15 15.78 -19.35
C ALA A 5 -2.37 16.63 -18.08
N GLY A 6 -3.35 17.53 -18.08
CA GLY A 6 -3.69 18.37 -16.93
C GLY A 6 -4.29 17.57 -15.77
N TRP A 7 -5.12 16.57 -16.05
CA TRP A 7 -5.65 15.65 -15.03
C TRP A 7 -4.55 14.79 -14.43
N LEU A 8 -3.64 14.27 -15.25
CA LEU A 8 -2.49 13.48 -14.78
C LEU A 8 -1.58 14.31 -13.87
N ALA A 9 -1.28 15.56 -14.24
CA ALA A 9 -0.46 16.45 -13.42
C ALA A 9 -1.11 16.76 -12.06
N LEU A 10 -2.43 17.00 -12.04
CA LEU A 10 -3.19 17.19 -10.80
C LEU A 10 -3.14 15.97 -9.88
N LEU A 11 -3.39 14.78 -10.43
CA LEU A 11 -3.33 13.52 -9.69
C LEU A 11 -1.92 13.27 -9.15
N ALA A 12 -0.90 13.43 -9.98
CA ALA A 12 0.49 13.29 -9.56
C ALA A 12 0.87 14.28 -8.46
N GLY A 13 0.43 15.54 -8.57
CA GLY A 13 0.63 16.57 -7.56
C GLY A 13 -0.04 16.22 -6.22
N ALA A 14 -1.30 15.78 -6.27
CA ALA A 14 -2.03 15.36 -5.08
C ALA A 14 -1.38 14.13 -4.39
N MET A 15 -0.95 13.14 -5.18
CA MET A 15 -0.23 11.97 -4.66
C MET A 15 1.13 12.34 -4.06
N ALA A 16 1.87 13.25 -4.69
CA ALA A 16 3.16 13.72 -4.19
C ALA A 16 3.01 14.47 -2.86
N LEU A 17 2.02 15.36 -2.75
CA LEU A 17 1.72 16.08 -1.51
C LEU A 17 1.28 15.13 -0.39
N GLY A 18 0.36 14.20 -0.66
CA GLY A 18 -0.07 13.21 0.32
C GLY A 18 1.08 12.29 0.77
N GLY A 19 1.92 11.88 -0.18
CA GLY A 19 3.12 11.09 0.08
C GLY A 19 4.12 11.84 0.97
N TRP A 20 4.35 13.13 0.71
CA TRP A 20 5.29 13.91 1.52
C TRP A 20 4.86 14.02 2.98
N VAL A 21 3.56 14.20 3.24
CA VAL A 21 3.02 14.32 4.60
C VAL A 21 3.10 12.99 5.36
N GLN A 22 2.80 11.86 4.69
CA GLN A 22 2.50 10.60 5.38
C GLN A 22 3.54 9.47 5.18
N SER A 23 4.45 9.60 4.20
CA SER A 23 5.42 8.55 3.85
C SER A 23 6.32 8.13 5.01
N ARG A 24 6.75 9.07 5.86
CA ARG A 24 7.67 8.79 6.97
C ARG A 24 7.11 7.76 7.96
N LYS A 25 5.86 7.92 8.41
CA LYS A 25 5.24 6.99 9.37
C LYS A 25 5.00 5.60 8.76
N VAL A 26 4.65 5.55 7.47
CA VAL A 26 4.45 4.27 6.76
C VAL A 26 5.79 3.54 6.62
N ALA A 27 6.83 4.24 6.16
CA ALA A 27 8.17 3.68 6.02
C ALA A 27 8.73 3.18 7.36
N GLU A 28 8.52 3.92 8.45
CA GLU A 28 8.94 3.51 9.79
C GLU A 28 8.19 2.25 10.27
N THR A 29 6.89 2.17 10.04
CA THR A 29 6.09 0.98 10.38
C THR A 29 6.58 -0.24 9.59
N MET A 30 6.83 -0.10 8.30
CA MET A 30 7.32 -1.20 7.46
C MET A 30 8.75 -1.64 7.81
N SER A 31 9.65 -0.68 8.06
CA SER A 31 11.08 -0.95 8.28
C SER A 31 11.46 -1.38 9.70
N ARG A 32 10.67 -1.00 10.72
CA ARG A 32 10.99 -1.30 12.12
C ARG A 32 10.04 -2.29 12.79
N LYS A 33 8.76 -2.33 12.37
CA LYS A 33 7.75 -3.16 13.05
C LYS A 33 7.61 -4.55 12.46
N ILE A 34 7.88 -4.74 11.16
CA ILE A 34 7.75 -6.06 10.50
C ILE A 34 8.99 -6.92 10.78
N THR A 35 10.18 -6.37 10.54
CA THR A 35 11.50 -6.99 10.72
C THR A 35 12.53 -5.89 10.95
N ALA A 36 13.59 -6.15 11.73
CA ALA A 36 14.71 -5.21 11.83
C ALA A 36 15.54 -5.29 10.54
N LEU A 37 15.29 -4.38 9.60
CA LEU A 37 16.00 -4.35 8.32
C LEU A 37 17.33 -3.59 8.45
N ASN A 38 18.41 -4.22 7.98
CA ASN A 38 19.65 -3.52 7.67
C ASN A 38 19.51 -2.72 6.36
N PRO A 39 20.33 -1.69 6.12
CA PRO A 39 20.23 -0.88 4.90
C PRO A 39 20.29 -1.70 3.60
N GLY A 40 21.16 -2.71 3.53
CA GLY A 40 21.26 -3.61 2.38
C GLY A 40 19.99 -4.44 2.15
N GLN A 41 19.37 -4.93 3.22
CA GLN A 41 18.10 -5.64 3.16
C GLN A 41 16.94 -4.74 2.72
N GLY A 42 16.93 -3.48 3.17
CA GLY A 42 15.96 -2.48 2.70
C GLY A 42 16.09 -2.21 1.20
N LEU A 43 17.31 -2.11 0.69
CA LEU A 43 17.56 -1.98 -0.75
C LEU A 43 17.05 -3.20 -1.52
N THR A 44 17.38 -4.42 -1.07
CA THR A 44 16.91 -5.65 -1.71
C THR A 44 15.38 -5.73 -1.71
N ALA A 45 14.72 -5.42 -0.59
CA ALA A 45 13.25 -5.40 -0.52
C ALA A 45 12.64 -4.44 -1.54
N ASN A 46 13.21 -3.24 -1.67
CA ASN A 46 12.75 -2.24 -2.62
C ASN A 46 12.97 -2.66 -4.07
N LEU A 47 14.12 -3.27 -4.39
CA LEU A 47 14.38 -3.78 -5.75
C LEU A 47 13.40 -4.89 -6.13
N VAL A 48 13.14 -5.84 -5.22
CA VAL A 48 12.16 -6.90 -5.43
C VAL A 48 10.76 -6.32 -5.61
N THR A 49 10.36 -5.38 -4.74
CA THR A 49 9.06 -4.72 -4.81
C THR A 49 8.87 -4.00 -6.14
N SER A 50 9.83 -3.15 -6.53
CA SER A 50 9.79 -2.40 -7.78
C SER A 50 9.78 -3.33 -8.99
N GLY A 51 10.60 -4.39 -8.99
CA GLY A 51 10.62 -5.38 -10.06
C GLY A 51 9.27 -6.07 -10.26
N LEU A 52 8.67 -6.58 -9.18
CA LEU A 52 7.34 -7.21 -9.22
C LEU A 52 6.25 -6.25 -9.68
N VAL A 53 6.26 -5.01 -9.17
CA VAL A 53 5.27 -3.98 -9.55
C VAL A 53 5.44 -3.60 -11.02
N LEU A 54 6.66 -3.45 -11.52
CA LEU A 54 6.92 -3.14 -12.92
C LEU A 54 6.46 -4.26 -13.84
N VAL A 55 6.77 -5.52 -13.51
CA VAL A 55 6.31 -6.68 -14.28
C VAL A 55 4.78 -6.76 -14.28
N ALA A 56 4.13 -6.61 -13.14
CA ALA A 56 2.67 -6.59 -13.06
C ALA A 56 2.07 -5.43 -13.87
N SER A 57 2.71 -4.25 -13.85
CA SER A 57 2.30 -3.08 -14.62
C SER A 57 2.41 -3.33 -16.13
N HIS A 58 3.47 -3.99 -16.58
CA HIS A 58 3.63 -4.41 -17.98
C HIS A 58 2.58 -5.42 -18.43
N LEU A 59 2.12 -6.28 -17.52
CA LEU A 59 1.03 -7.23 -17.77
C LEU A 59 -0.37 -6.60 -17.66
N GLY A 60 -0.47 -5.31 -17.33
CA GLY A 60 -1.74 -4.61 -17.15
C GLY A 60 -2.54 -5.07 -15.93
N MET A 61 -1.92 -5.79 -14.99
CA MET A 61 -2.61 -6.32 -13.81
C MET A 61 -2.63 -5.29 -12.68
N PRO A 62 -3.82 -4.94 -12.13
CA PRO A 62 -3.91 -4.06 -10.98
C PRO A 62 -3.44 -4.79 -9.72
N VAL A 63 -2.20 -4.52 -9.29
CA VAL A 63 -1.61 -5.10 -8.07
C VAL A 63 -1.49 -4.07 -6.95
N SER A 64 -1.66 -4.52 -5.71
CA SER A 64 -1.45 -3.68 -4.54
C SER A 64 0.04 -3.59 -4.20
N THR A 65 0.65 -2.42 -4.41
CA THR A 65 2.07 -2.17 -4.10
C THR A 65 2.39 -2.36 -2.61
N THR A 66 1.42 -2.12 -1.71
CA THR A 66 1.57 -2.38 -0.26
C THR A 66 1.73 -3.87 0.03
N HIS A 67 0.94 -4.74 -0.60
CA HIS A 67 1.06 -6.19 -0.40
C HIS A 67 2.39 -6.72 -0.94
N VAL A 68 2.80 -6.24 -2.12
CA VAL A 68 4.08 -6.62 -2.72
C VAL A 68 5.27 -6.17 -1.84
N SER A 69 5.21 -4.95 -1.30
CA SER A 69 6.25 -4.42 -0.41
C SER A 69 6.32 -5.18 0.91
N CYS A 70 5.18 -5.38 1.59
CA CYS A 70 5.12 -6.17 2.82
C CYS A 70 5.59 -7.61 2.60
N GLY A 71 5.22 -8.24 1.48
CA GLY A 71 5.66 -9.58 1.11
C GLY A 71 7.17 -9.67 0.89
N SER A 72 7.75 -8.67 0.23
CA SER A 72 9.20 -8.59 0.01
C SER A 72 9.96 -8.46 1.34
N ILE A 73 9.49 -7.60 2.25
CA ILE A 73 10.07 -7.43 3.60
C ILE A 73 9.92 -8.71 4.43
N PHE A 74 8.74 -9.34 4.39
CA PHE A 74 8.48 -10.59 5.09
C PHE A 74 9.40 -11.72 4.59
N GLY A 75 9.60 -11.83 3.27
CA GLY A 75 10.53 -12.79 2.68
C GLY A 75 11.95 -12.64 3.20
N ILE A 76 12.45 -11.40 3.32
CA ILE A 76 13.76 -11.13 3.93
C ILE A 76 13.76 -11.52 5.40
N GLY A 77 12.69 -11.24 6.14
CA GLY A 77 12.52 -11.63 7.53
C GLY A 77 12.64 -13.14 7.74
N LEU A 78 12.04 -13.92 6.85
CA LEU A 78 12.10 -15.38 6.87
C LEU A 78 13.53 -15.89 6.69
N VAL A 79 14.25 -15.37 5.68
CA VAL A 79 15.66 -15.73 5.42
C VAL A 79 16.56 -15.32 6.58
N SER A 80 16.31 -14.15 7.17
CA SER A 80 17.11 -13.59 8.26
C SER A 80 16.72 -14.13 9.64
N ARG A 81 15.64 -14.94 9.74
CA ARG A 81 15.02 -15.44 10.99
C ARG A 81 14.67 -14.36 12.02
N GLN A 82 14.40 -13.13 11.56
CA GLN A 82 14.08 -11.97 12.42
C GLN A 82 12.61 -11.52 12.26
N THR A 83 11.75 -12.39 11.74
CA THR A 83 10.33 -12.10 11.50
C THR A 83 9.56 -11.88 12.79
N ARG A 84 8.87 -10.74 12.90
CA ARG A 84 7.90 -10.47 13.97
C ARG A 84 6.51 -10.96 13.57
N TRP A 85 6.25 -12.23 13.79
CA TRP A 85 4.98 -12.89 13.42
C TRP A 85 3.73 -12.19 13.95
N LYS A 86 3.80 -11.63 15.17
CA LYS A 86 2.72 -10.81 15.73
C LYS A 86 2.37 -9.63 14.83
N THR A 87 3.36 -8.85 14.38
CA THR A 87 3.13 -7.71 13.49
C THR A 87 2.57 -8.16 12.14
N VAL A 88 3.12 -9.23 11.56
CA VAL A 88 2.65 -9.78 10.28
C VAL A 88 1.18 -10.17 10.36
N SER A 89 0.78 -10.86 11.44
CA SER A 89 -0.62 -11.24 11.65
C SER A 89 -1.54 -10.02 11.84
N GLN A 90 -1.08 -8.98 12.55
CA GLN A 90 -1.84 -7.74 12.72
C GLN A 90 -2.05 -7.02 11.39
N ILE A 91 -1.04 -7.00 10.52
CA ILE A 91 -1.15 -6.43 9.17
C ILE A 91 -2.17 -7.21 8.34
N ALA A 92 -2.10 -8.54 8.35
CA ALA A 92 -3.05 -9.39 7.63
C ALA A 92 -4.50 -9.19 8.10
N VAL A 93 -4.72 -9.11 9.43
CA VAL A 93 -6.04 -8.80 10.00
C VAL A 93 -6.50 -7.41 9.60
N THR A 94 -5.59 -6.43 9.54
CA THR A 94 -5.93 -5.07 9.11
C THR A 94 -6.39 -5.07 7.64
N TRP A 95 -5.70 -5.76 6.75
CA TRP A 95 -6.13 -5.87 5.36
C TRP A 95 -7.52 -6.51 5.23
N LEU A 96 -7.76 -7.60 5.96
CA LEU A 96 -9.05 -8.28 5.94
C LEU A 96 -10.18 -7.40 6.50
N THR A 97 -9.90 -6.59 7.53
CA THR A 97 -10.89 -5.70 8.16
C THR A 97 -11.13 -4.41 7.38
N THR A 98 -10.14 -3.93 6.61
CA THR A 98 -10.32 -2.72 5.77
C THR A 98 -11.32 -2.93 4.62
N LEU A 99 -11.39 -4.12 4.05
CA LEU A 99 -12.33 -4.46 2.96
C LEU A 99 -13.82 -4.33 3.38
N PRO A 100 -14.31 -5.00 4.44
CA PRO A 100 -15.70 -4.88 4.86
C PRO A 100 -16.03 -3.47 5.35
N LEU A 101 -15.09 -2.80 6.03
CA LEU A 101 -15.31 -1.43 6.49
C LEU A 101 -15.50 -0.47 5.30
N GLY A 102 -14.66 -0.59 4.27
CA GLY A 102 -14.80 0.19 3.04
C GLY A 102 -16.12 -0.11 2.31
N ALA A 103 -16.51 -1.39 2.24
CA ALA A 103 -17.77 -1.80 1.64
C ALA A 103 -18.99 -1.21 2.37
N VAL A 104 -19.00 -1.26 3.71
CA VAL A 104 -20.08 -0.71 4.55
C VAL A 104 -20.18 0.80 4.40
N LEU A 105 -19.05 1.52 4.45
CA LEU A 105 -19.03 2.98 4.29
C LEU A 105 -19.48 3.39 2.89
N GLY A 106 -19.02 2.70 1.84
CA GLY A 106 -19.44 2.94 0.47
C GLY A 106 -20.93 2.70 0.25
N ALA A 107 -21.45 1.57 0.75
CA ALA A 107 -22.87 1.24 0.68
C ALA A 107 -23.73 2.24 1.46
N GLY A 108 -23.28 2.64 2.66
CA GLY A 108 -23.95 3.64 3.49
C GLY A 108 -24.03 5.01 2.82
N LEU A 109 -22.93 5.47 2.23
CA LEU A 109 -22.90 6.75 1.50
C LEU A 109 -23.79 6.69 0.25
N TYR A 110 -23.74 5.60 -0.51
CA TYR A 110 -24.62 5.42 -1.67
C TYR A 110 -26.10 5.48 -1.27
N TRP A 111 -26.47 4.80 -0.18
CA TRP A 111 -27.83 4.82 0.33
C TRP A 111 -28.26 6.22 0.77
N ALA A 112 -27.40 6.95 1.50
CA ALA A 112 -27.66 8.32 1.94
C ALA A 112 -27.86 9.30 0.77
N ILE A 113 -27.02 9.22 -0.26
CA ILE A 113 -27.17 10.04 -1.47
C ILE A 113 -28.46 9.68 -2.21
N ARG A 114 -28.78 8.39 -2.32
CA ARG A 114 -30.02 7.93 -2.95
C ARG A 114 -31.27 8.40 -2.21
N THR A 115 -31.27 8.40 -0.88
CA THR A 115 -32.42 8.88 -0.09
C THR A 115 -32.60 10.39 -0.17
N ALA A 116 -31.52 11.16 -0.34
CA ALA A 116 -31.59 12.62 -0.49
C ALA A 116 -32.01 13.07 -1.91
N ALA A 117 -31.91 12.18 -2.89
CA ALA A 117 -32.26 12.43 -4.28
C ALA A 117 -33.70 11.99 -4.66
N ASN A 118 -34.43 11.36 -3.74
CA ASN A 118 -35.86 11.05 -3.86
C ASN A 118 -36.67 11.97 -2.95
#